data_AF-A0A074VEB4-F1
#
_entry.id   AF-A0A074VEB4-F1
#
_cell.length_a   1.000
_cell.length_b   1.000
_cell.length_c   1.000
_cell.angle_alpha   90.00
_cell.angle_beta   90.00
_cell.angle_gamma   90.00
#
_symmetry.space_group_name_H-M   'P 1'
#
loop_
_entity.id
_entity.type
_entity.pdbx_description
1 polymer ?
#
loop_
_entity_poly.entity_id
_entity_poly.type
_entity_poly.pdbx_seq_one_letter_code
_entity_poly.pdbx_strand_id
1 'polypeptide(L)' 'QKYNQIIDGDSTDNIIWGTENNDLIYGYTGNDTLHGGAGNDDLEGGDGNDILYGEDGDDILNVTESSVP' A
#
# COMPACT_ATOMS: atom_id res chain seq x y z
N GLN A 1 18.96 2.58 3.64
CA GLN A 1 17.54 2.96 3.60
C GLN A 1 16.80 1.75 3.03
N LYS A 2 15.71 1.30 3.67
CA LYS A 2 14.98 0.07 3.26
C LYS A 2 14.12 0.33 2.01
N TYR A 3 13.57 1.54 1.90
CA TYR A 3 12.70 1.97 0.80
C TYR A 3 13.27 3.18 0.06
N ASN A 4 12.86 3.31 -1.19
CA ASN A 4 13.19 4.35 -2.14
C ASN A 4 12.17 5.49 -2.10
N GLN A 5 10.87 5.18 -1.99
CA GLN A 5 9.82 6.16 -1.76
C GLN A 5 8.97 5.81 -0.52
N ILE A 6 8.35 6.86 0.02
CA ILE A 6 7.23 6.76 0.94
C ILE A 6 6.09 7.49 0.26
N ILE A 7 5.00 6.79 -0.02
CA ILE A 7 3.85 7.31 -0.75
C ILE A 7 2.65 7.25 0.18
N ASP A 8 2.16 8.44 0.53
CA ASP A 8 1.03 8.63 1.43
C ASP A 8 -0.23 8.95 0.61
N GLY A 9 -1.28 8.16 0.83
CA GLY A 9 -2.64 8.51 0.48
C GLY A 9 -3.23 9.56 1.43
N ASP A 10 -4.54 9.56 1.56
CA ASP A 10 -5.29 10.40 2.48
C ASP A 10 -6.46 9.64 3.11
N SER A 11 -7.37 10.34 3.78
CA SER A 11 -8.49 9.70 4.47
C SER A 11 -9.68 9.39 3.54
N THR A 12 -9.45 9.21 2.24
CA THR A 12 -10.47 8.95 1.22
C THR A 12 -10.04 7.84 0.29
N ASP A 13 -10.97 7.29 -0.50
CA ASP A 13 -10.67 6.26 -1.50
C ASP A 13 -9.56 6.74 -2.47
N ASN A 14 -8.44 6.02 -2.50
CA ASN A 14 -7.27 6.35 -3.30
C ASN A 14 -6.95 5.28 -4.34
N ILE A 15 -6.29 5.70 -5.42
CA ILE A 15 -5.62 4.81 -6.37
C ILE A 15 -4.16 5.25 -6.44
N ILE A 16 -3.27 4.43 -5.92
CA ILE A 16 -1.85 4.75 -5.79
C ILE A 16 -1.02 3.74 -6.56
N TRP A 17 -0.01 4.25 -7.26
CA TRP A 17 0.99 3.47 -7.98
C TRP A 17 2.37 3.80 -7.42
N GLY A 18 3.07 2.76 -6.97
CA GLY A 18 4.48 2.78 -6.63
C GLY A 18 5.37 2.85 -7.87
N THR A 19 6.63 2.51 -7.68
CA THR A 19 7.68 2.66 -8.68
C THR A 19 8.27 1.31 -9.08
N GLU A 20 9.40 1.33 -9.78
CA GLU A 20 10.18 0.12 -10.09
C GLU A 20 11.17 -0.24 -8.97
N ASN A 21 11.06 0.37 -7.78
CA ASN A 21 11.94 0.13 -6.64
C ASN A 21 11.14 -0.14 -5.38
N ASN A 22 11.81 -0.67 -4.37
CA ASN A 22 11.25 -0.90 -3.03
C ASN A 22 10.58 0.35 -2.44
N ASP A 23 9.28 0.32 -2.28
CA ASP A 23 8.47 1.44 -1.80
C ASP A 23 7.72 1.08 -0.52
N LEU A 24 7.30 2.14 0.19
CA LEU A 24 6.39 2.06 1.33
C LEU A 24 5.15 2.87 1.00
N ILE A 25 3.99 2.22 0.94
CA ILE A 25 2.74 2.83 0.49
C ILE A 25 1.68 2.73 1.60
N TYR A 26 1.05 3.86 1.94
CA TYR A 26 -0.02 3.95 2.94
C TYR A 26 -1.34 4.43 2.32
N GLY A 27 -2.42 3.65 2.43
CA GLY A 27 -3.79 4.02 2.03
C GLY A 27 -4.54 4.83 3.09
N TYR A 28 -4.30 4.54 4.37
CA TYR A 28 -4.97 5.13 5.54
C TYR A 28 -6.42 4.72 5.75
N THR A 29 -7.40 5.49 5.27
CA THR A 29 -8.82 5.16 5.47
C THR A 29 -9.54 5.37 4.16
N GLY A 30 -10.45 4.49 3.80
CA GLY A 30 -11.10 4.54 2.50
C GLY A 30 -11.16 3.14 1.91
N ASN A 31 -11.65 3.02 0.68
CA ASN A 31 -11.48 1.78 -0.07
C ASN A 31 -10.39 2.03 -1.11
N ASP A 32 -9.17 1.63 -0.79
CA ASP A 32 -7.99 1.98 -1.56
C ASP A 32 -7.63 0.91 -2.59
N THR A 33 -6.95 1.33 -3.65
CA THR A 33 -6.28 0.44 -4.58
C THR A 33 -4.80 0.83 -4.66
N LEU A 34 -3.94 -0.03 -4.12
CA LEU A 34 -2.51 0.21 -4.02
C LEU A 34 -1.75 -0.76 -4.94
N HIS A 35 -0.90 -0.23 -5.81
CA HIS A 35 0.02 -1.00 -6.67
C HIS A 35 1.46 -0.74 -6.22
N GLY A 36 2.21 -1.79 -5.87
CA GLY A 36 3.61 -1.72 -5.47
C GLY A 36 4.53 -1.43 -6.65
N GLY A 37 4.37 -2.20 -7.72
CA GLY A 37 5.17 -2.09 -8.92
C GLY A 37 6.25 -3.17 -8.95
N ALA A 38 7.49 -2.79 -9.23
CA ALA A 38 8.60 -3.73 -9.11
C ALA A 38 9.45 -3.39 -7.89
N GLY A 39 10.11 -4.39 -7.31
CA GLY A 39 10.88 -4.20 -6.08
C GLY A 39 10.22 -4.89 -4.91
N ASN A 40 10.83 -4.79 -3.73
CA ASN A 40 10.30 -5.40 -2.53
C ASN A 40 9.56 -4.33 -1.73
N ASP A 41 8.23 -4.35 -1.82
CA ASP A 41 7.39 -3.26 -1.32
C ASP A 41 6.70 -3.60 0.00
N ASP A 42 6.40 -2.58 0.79
CA ASP A 42 5.54 -2.68 1.96
C ASP A 42 4.28 -1.82 1.70
N LEU A 43 3.12 -2.47 1.52
CA LEU A 43 1.83 -1.82 1.27
C LEU A 43 0.92 -1.96 2.49
N GLU A 44 0.42 -0.85 3.01
CA GLU A 44 -0.53 -0.78 4.12
C GLU A 44 -1.84 -0.15 3.61
N GLY A 45 -2.90 -0.96 3.49
CA GLY A 45 -4.23 -0.49 3.08
C GLY A 45 -4.84 0.43 4.13
N GLY A 46 -4.86 -0.03 5.38
CA GLY A 46 -5.54 0.67 6.47
C GLY A 46 -7.02 0.30 6.55
N ASP A 47 -7.85 1.23 7.02
CA ASP A 47 -9.27 0.99 7.28
C ASP A 47 -10.11 1.05 6.01
N GLY A 48 -10.92 0.02 5.79
CA GLY A 48 -11.84 -0.10 4.66
C GLY A 48 -11.46 -1.21 3.67
N ASN A 49 -12.27 -1.35 2.61
CA ASN A 49 -12.15 -2.50 1.71
C ASN A 49 -11.09 -2.22 0.63
N ASP A 50 -9.85 -2.56 0.96
CA ASP A 50 -8.72 -2.26 0.08
C ASP A 50 -8.38 -3.40 -0.88
N ILE A 51 -7.72 -3.03 -1.98
CA ILE A 51 -7.11 -3.93 -2.95
C ILE A 51 -5.63 -3.60 -3.05
N LEU A 52 -4.78 -4.55 -2.70
CA LEU A 52 -3.32 -4.38 -2.72
C LEU A 52 -2.71 -5.33 -3.75
N TYR A 53 -1.97 -4.77 -4.70
CA TYR A 53 -1.18 -5.50 -5.69
C TYR A 53 0.31 -5.27 -5.40
N GLY A 54 1.00 -6.28 -4.87
CA GLY A 54 2.46 -6.20 -4.69
C GLY A 54 3.22 -6.15 -6.02
N GLU A 55 2.71 -6.89 -7.01
CA GLU A 55 3.33 -7.03 -8.34
C GLU A 55 4.67 -7.79 -8.30
N ASP A 56 5.77 -7.26 -8.84
CA ASP A 56 7.02 -8.01 -9.04
C ASP A 56 7.99 -7.82 -7.85
N GLY A 57 8.09 -8.81 -6.95
CA GLY A 57 9.11 -8.83 -5.91
C GLY A 57 8.71 -9.61 -4.67
N ASP A 58 9.48 -9.43 -3.59
CA ASP A 58 9.14 -9.99 -2.29
C ASP A 58 8.42 -8.94 -1.43
N ASP A 59 7.09 -8.92 -1.51
CA ASP A 59 6.25 -7.87 -0.91
C ASP A 59 5.63 -8.25 0.44
N ILE A 60 5.33 -7.21 1.22
CA ILE A 60 4.51 -7.29 2.43
C ILE A 60 3.22 -6.52 2.19
N LEU A 61 2.09 -7.22 2.21
CA LEU A 61 0.76 -6.64 2.04
C LEU A 61 -0.01 -6.71 3.37
N ASN A 62 -0.28 -5.54 3.96
CA ASN A 62 -1.06 -5.41 5.18
C ASN A 62 -2.44 -4.84 4.83
N VAL A 63 -3.45 -5.71 4.92
CA VAL A 63 -4.87 -5.34 4.85
C VAL A 63 -5.41 -5.29 6.28
N THR A 64 -5.41 -4.10 6.87
CA THR A 64 -5.62 -3.88 8.32
C THR A 64 -6.87 -3.07 8.58
N GLU A 65 -8.00 -3.76 8.68
CA GLU A 65 -9.24 -3.16 9.21
C GLU A 65 -9.10 -2.91 10.72
N SER A 66 -8.96 -1.64 11.16
CA SER A 66 -8.94 -1.29 12.60
C SER A 66 -10.27 -1.57 13.32
N SER A 67 -11.27 -2.09 12.61
CA SER A 67 -12.60 -2.38 13.12
C SER A 67 -12.84 -3.85 13.50
N VAL A 68 -11.83 -4.73 13.49
CA VAL A 68 -11.99 -6.08 14.08
C VAL A 68 -11.87 -5.99 15.61
N PRO A 69 -12.95 -6.26 16.39
CA PRO A 69 -12.94 -6.15 17.84
C PRO A 69 -12.03 -7.17 18.54
#